data_AF-A0A4Q5T2C2-F1
#
_entry.id   AF-A0A4Q5T2C2-F1
#
_cell.length_a   1.000
_cell.length_b   1.000
_cell.length_c   1.000
_cell.angle_alpha   90.00
_cell.angle_beta   90.00
_cell.angle_gamma   90.00
#
_symmetry.space_group_name_H-M   'P 1'
#
loop_
_entity.id
_entity.type
_entity.pdbx_description
1 polymer ?
#
loop_
_entity_poly.entity_id
_entity_poly.type
_entity_poly.pdbx_seq_one_letter_code
_entity_poly.pdbx_strand_id
1 'polypeptide(L)'
;MTTRATRSSRSAAAPVASYVPVVVHGGFAYVSGQLPFIEGKLVAGKLGSDLGTERGVQAARACGLMILAQLEAADLLDRVARVVKLGGFVASTPD
;
A
#
# COMPACT_ATOMS: atom_id res chain seq x y z
N MET A 1 27.68 -9.30 3.42
CA MET A 1 26.87 -9.39 4.66
C MET A 1 26.37 -7.98 4.98
N THR A 2 25.37 -7.51 4.25
CA THR A 2 24.86 -6.14 4.32
C THR A 2 23.83 -6.03 5.43
N THR A 3 24.05 -5.07 6.32
CA THR A 3 23.25 -4.76 7.51
C THR A 3 21.78 -4.54 7.13
N ARG A 4 20.92 -5.50 7.47
CA ARG A 4 19.46 -5.38 7.35
C ARG A 4 19.02 -4.36 8.39
N ALA A 5 18.89 -3.09 7.96
CA ALA A 5 18.29 -2.04 8.79
C ALA A 5 17.00 -2.58 9.42
N THR A 6 16.82 -2.36 10.72
CA THR A 6 15.70 -2.82 11.53
C THR A 6 14.36 -2.38 10.90
N ARG A 7 13.80 -3.22 10.02
CA ARG A 7 12.47 -2.99 9.43
C ARG A 7 11.48 -3.19 10.57
N SER A 8 10.86 -2.08 11.01
CA SER A 8 9.67 -2.13 11.84
C SER A 8 8.68 -3.10 11.18
N SER A 9 8.23 -4.11 11.91
CA SER A 9 7.39 -5.21 11.39
C SER A 9 6.07 -4.65 10.86
N ARG A 10 6.01 -4.37 9.54
CA ARG A 10 4.77 -4.01 8.86
C ARG A 10 4.05 -5.30 8.56
N SER A 11 2.92 -5.55 9.22
CA SER A 11 2.11 -6.72 8.94
C SER A 11 1.31 -6.48 7.65
N ALA A 12 1.46 -7.36 6.67
CA ALA A 12 0.66 -7.33 5.44
C ALA A 12 -0.80 -7.64 5.76
N ALA A 13 -1.72 -6.88 5.16
CA ALA A 13 -3.15 -7.12 5.35
C ALA A 13 -3.58 -8.33 4.52
N ALA A 14 -4.47 -9.15 5.08
CA ALA A 14 -5.08 -10.25 4.34
C ALA A 14 -5.93 -9.71 3.17
N PRO A 15 -6.05 -10.48 2.07
CA PRO A 15 -6.99 -10.16 1.00
C PRO A 15 -8.41 -9.98 1.51
N VAL A 16 -9.13 -9.03 0.94
CA VAL A 16 -10.53 -8.75 1.31
C VAL A 16 -11.52 -9.67 0.58
N ALA A 17 -11.07 -10.40 -0.46
CA ALA A 17 -11.88 -11.34 -1.24
C ALA A 17 -11.01 -12.41 -1.92
N SER A 18 -11.58 -13.18 -2.85
CA SER A 18 -10.92 -14.25 -3.63
C SER A 18 -9.96 -13.70 -4.69
N TYR A 19 -8.93 -12.97 -4.27
CA TYR A 19 -7.79 -12.54 -5.09
C TYR A 19 -6.50 -12.61 -4.27
N VAL A 20 -5.36 -12.67 -4.95
CA VAL A 20 -4.04 -12.73 -4.29
C VAL A 20 -3.42 -11.34 -4.12
N PRO A 21 -2.61 -11.09 -3.08
CA PRO A 21 -2.04 -9.76 -2.84
C PRO A 21 -1.04 -9.31 -3.91
N VAL A 22 -0.25 -10.24 -4.44
CA VAL A 22 0.79 -9.98 -5.45
C VAL A 22 0.81 -11.09 -6.50
N VAL A 23 0.91 -10.72 -7.77
CA VAL A 23 1.17 -11.64 -8.89
C VAL A 23 2.44 -11.20 -9.60
N VAL A 24 3.34 -12.13 -9.90
CA VAL A 24 4.54 -11.85 -10.73
C VAL A 24 4.31 -12.38 -12.13
N HIS A 25 4.42 -11.51 -13.14
CA HIS A 25 4.28 -11.88 -14.54
C HIS A 25 5.13 -10.98 -15.44
N GLY A 26 5.87 -11.57 -16.39
CA GLY A 26 6.69 -10.82 -17.36
C GLY A 26 7.76 -9.92 -16.73
N GLY A 27 8.30 -10.29 -15.55
CA GLY A 27 9.28 -9.47 -14.82
C GLY A 27 8.68 -8.34 -13.98
N PHE A 28 7.35 -8.21 -13.93
CA PHE A 28 6.65 -7.23 -13.10
C PHE A 28 5.94 -7.91 -11.93
N ALA A 29 6.02 -7.29 -10.75
CA ALA A 29 5.17 -7.62 -9.61
C ALA A 29 3.95 -6.69 -9.62
N TYR A 30 2.77 -7.25 -9.83
CA TYR A 30 1.49 -6.57 -9.77
C TYR A 30 0.93 -6.72 -8.37
N VAL A 31 0.83 -5.60 -7.65
CA VAL A 31 0.28 -5.57 -6.28
C VAL A 31 -1.19 -5.17 -6.36
N SER A 32 -2.06 -5.94 -5.72
CA SER A 32 -3.48 -5.63 -5.59
C SER A 32 -3.70 -4.32 -4.82
N GLY A 33 -4.87 -3.71 -4.96
CA GLY A 33 -5.18 -2.44 -4.29
C GLY A 33 -4.98 -2.51 -2.78
N GLN A 34 -4.31 -1.49 -2.22
CA GLN A 34 -4.05 -1.41 -0.78
C GLN A 34 -4.87 -0.29 -0.15
N LEU A 35 -5.45 -0.59 1.01
CA LEU A 35 -6.28 0.33 1.77
C LEU A 35 -5.49 1.01 2.90
N PRO A 36 -5.86 2.24 3.30
CA PRO A 36 -5.14 3.01 4.30
C PRO A 36 -5.52 2.59 5.72
N PHE A 37 -4.86 1.56 6.24
CA PHE A 37 -4.96 1.21 7.66
C PHE A 37 -3.92 2.00 8.47
N ILE A 38 -4.38 2.80 9.43
CA ILE A 38 -3.54 3.52 10.40
C ILE A 38 -3.92 2.99 11.79
N GLU A 39 -2.94 2.45 12.51
CA GLU A 39 -3.16 1.86 13.84
C GLU A 39 -4.27 0.78 13.85
N GLY A 40 -4.32 -0.02 12.78
CA GLY A 40 -5.33 -1.08 12.61
C GLY A 40 -6.72 -0.58 12.22
N LYS A 41 -6.93 0.74 12.09
CA LYS A 41 -8.21 1.34 11.69
C LYS A 41 -8.16 1.81 10.25
N LEU A 42 -9.19 1.46 9.49
CA LEU A 42 -9.36 1.96 8.13
C LEU A 42 -9.63 3.47 8.18
N VAL A 43 -8.85 4.25 7.44
CA VAL A 43 -9.19 5.64 7.14
C VAL A 43 -10.25 5.62 6.03
N ALA A 44 -11.49 5.89 6.40
CA ALA A 44 -12.63 5.97 5.50
C ALA A 44 -13.15 7.41 5.41
N GLY A 45 -13.94 7.68 4.37
CA GLY A 45 -14.49 9.01 4.08
C GLY A 45 -13.98 9.56 2.76
N LYS A 46 -14.46 10.75 2.42
CA LYS A 46 -14.21 11.44 1.16
C LYS A 46 -13.43 12.74 1.39
N LEU A 47 -12.38 12.95 0.59
CA LEU A 47 -11.58 14.17 0.61
C LEU A 47 -12.45 15.36 0.16
N GLY A 48 -12.38 16.47 0.90
CA GLY A 48 -13.23 17.66 0.66
C GLY A 48 -14.52 17.67 1.47
N SER A 49 -14.98 16.51 2.00
CA SER A 49 -16.12 16.44 2.94
C SER A 49 -15.72 15.94 4.32
N ASP A 50 -15.25 14.69 4.42
CA ASP A 50 -14.93 14.02 5.68
C ASP A 50 -13.46 14.19 6.07
N LEU A 51 -12.60 14.38 5.06
CA LEU A 51 -11.15 14.42 5.20
C LEU A 51 -10.58 15.70 4.57
N GLY A 52 -9.67 16.36 5.30
CA GLY A 52 -8.79 17.39 4.75
C GLY A 52 -7.55 16.79 4.07
N THR A 53 -6.83 17.63 3.32
CA THR A 53 -5.64 17.23 2.53
C THR A 53 -4.56 16.56 3.36
N GLU A 54 -4.25 17.08 4.55
CA GLU A 54 -3.22 16.52 5.43
C GLU A 54 -3.55 15.07 5.81
N ARG A 55 -4.82 14.81 6.13
CA ARG A 55 -5.28 13.46 6.47
C ARG A 55 -5.31 12.55 5.24
N GLY A 56 -5.67 13.09 4.08
CA GLY A 56 -5.58 12.40 2.80
C GLY A 56 -4.15 11.95 2.47
N VAL A 57 -3.16 12.81 2.69
CA VAL A 57 -1.73 12.48 2.50
C VAL A 57 -1.29 11.37 3.45
N GLN A 58 -1.73 11.40 4.71
CA GLN A 58 -1.46 10.32 5.66
C GLN A 58 -2.08 8.99 5.21
N ALA A 59 -3.30 9.01 4.69
CA ALA A 59 -3.96 7.83 4.13
C ALA A 59 -3.20 7.28 2.92
N ALA A 60 -2.83 8.13 1.96
CA ALA A 60 -2.05 7.72 0.79
C ALA A 60 -0.69 7.11 1.19
N ARG A 61 -0.01 7.70 2.19
CA ARG A 61 1.22 7.14 2.76
C ARG A 61 1.00 5.76 3.37
N ALA A 62 -0.10 5.56 4.10
CA ALA A 62 -0.45 4.25 4.66
C ALA A 62 -0.66 3.21 3.56
N CYS A 63 -1.37 3.54 2.46
CA CYS A 63 -1.49 2.65 1.31
C CYS A 63 -0.12 2.27 0.73
N GLY A 64 0.78 3.24 0.55
CA GLY A 64 2.14 3.00 0.05
C GLY A 64 2.94 2.07 0.96
N LEU A 65 2.86 2.24 2.28
CA LEU A 65 3.51 1.35 3.24
C LEU A 65 2.94 -0.07 3.19
N MET A 66 1.64 -0.22 2.97
CA MET A 66 1.00 -1.53 2.79
C MET A 66 1.45 -2.23 1.51
N ILE A 67 1.67 -1.50 0.41
CA ILE A 67 2.27 -2.07 -0.82
C ILE A 67 3.64 -2.68 -0.51
N LEU A 68 4.49 -1.95 0.23
CA LEU A 68 5.81 -2.45 0.63
C LEU A 68 5.70 -3.68 1.54
N ALA A 69 4.72 -3.71 2.45
CA ALA A 69 4.47 -4.85 3.32
C ALA A 69 4.05 -6.11 2.53
N GLN A 70 3.21 -5.96 1.49
CA GLN A 70 2.84 -7.09 0.62
C GLN A 70 4.04 -7.63 -0.17
N LEU A 71 4.91 -6.74 -0.66
CA LEU A 71 6.14 -7.14 -1.33
C LEU A 71 7.12 -7.83 -0.38
N GLU A 72 7.18 -7.41 0.88
CA GLU A 72 7.99 -8.06 1.91
C GLU A 72 7.43 -9.44 2.26
N ALA A 73 6.12 -9.57 2.44
CA ALA A 73 5.45 -10.84 2.70
C ALA A 73 5.58 -11.85 1.54
N ALA A 74 5.71 -11.36 0.30
CA ALA A 74 5.95 -12.17 -0.88
C ALA A 74 7.44 -12.48 -1.14
N ASP A 75 8.36 -12.05 -0.27
CA ASP A 75 9.82 -12.15 -0.46
C ASP A 75 10.32 -11.52 -1.79
N LEU A 76 9.69 -10.40 -2.17
CA LEU A 76 9.98 -9.66 -3.40
C LEU A 76 10.59 -8.29 -3.16
N LEU A 77 10.44 -7.70 -1.97
CA LEU A 77 10.79 -6.29 -1.72
C LEU A 77 12.25 -5.96 -2.09
N ASP A 78 13.19 -6.83 -1.75
CA ASP A 78 14.62 -6.63 -2.05
C ASP A 78 14.99 -6.95 -3.51
N ARG A 79 14.06 -7.52 -4.28
CA ARG A 79 14.22 -7.83 -5.72
C ARG A 79 13.63 -6.75 -6.62
N VAL A 80 12.91 -5.77 -6.07
CA VAL A 80 12.29 -4.68 -6.85
C VAL A 80 13.37 -3.69 -7.28
N ALA A 81 13.62 -3.60 -8.58
CA ALA A 81 14.59 -2.65 -9.14
C ALA A 81 14.06 -1.21 -9.19
N ARG A 82 12.75 -1.03 -9.46
CA ARG A 82 12.10 0.29 -9.57
C ARG A 82 10.58 0.15 -9.57
N VAL A 83 9.89 1.23 -9.20
CA VAL A 83 8.45 1.39 -9.43
C VAL A 83 8.24 1.94 -10.84
N VAL A 84 7.58 1.16 -11.71
CA VAL A 84 7.32 1.57 -13.11
C VAL A 84 6.00 2.33 -13.23
N LYS A 85 5.00 1.98 -12.42
CA LYS A 85 3.69 2.63 -12.36
C LYS A 85 3.15 2.57 -10.95
N LEU A 86 2.53 3.66 -10.49
CA LEU A 86 1.76 3.72 -9.25
C LEU A 86 0.37 4.27 -9.57
N GLY A 87 -0.67 3.49 -9.29
CA GLY A 87 -2.06 3.93 -9.40
C GLY A 87 -2.58 4.34 -8.03
N GLY A 88 -3.09 5.56 -7.92
CA GLY A 88 -3.76 6.06 -6.71
C GLY A 88 -5.21 6.40 -7.01
N PHE A 89 -6.12 5.93 -6.16
CA PHE A 89 -7.54 6.27 -6.23
C PHE A 89 -7.92 7.01 -4.97
N VAL A 90 -8.49 8.21 -5.13
CA VAL A 90 -8.92 9.06 -4.02
C VAL A 90 -10.42 9.22 -4.11
N ALA A 91 -11.13 8.83 -3.05
CA ALA A 91 -12.53 9.19 -2.91
C ALA A 91 -12.58 10.69 -2.59
N SER A 92 -13.02 11.50 -3.54
CA SER A 92 -13.10 12.96 -3.39
C SER A 92 -14.51 13.48 -3.66
N THR A 93 -14.81 14.68 -3.17
CA THR A 93 -15.94 15.46 -3.64
C THR A 93 -15.74 15.88 -5.10
N PRO A 94 -16.82 16.26 -5.82
CA PRO A 94 -16.70 16.62 -7.23
C PRO A 94 -16.08 17.99 -7.50
N ASP A 95 -16.07 18.87 -6.51
CA ASP A 95 -15.39 20.18 -6.53
C ASP A 95 -13.87 20.04 -6.41
#